data_AF-A0A0G1T735-F1
#
_entry.id   AF-A0A0G1T735-F1
#
_cell.length_a   1.000
_cell.length_b   1.000
_cell.length_c   1.000
_cell.angle_alpha   90.00
_cell.angle_beta   90.00
_cell.angle_gamma   90.00
#
_symmetry.space_group_name_H-M   'P 1'
#
loop_
_entity.id
_entity.type
_entity.pdbx_description
1 polymer ?
#
loop_
_entity_poly.entity_id
_entity_poly.type
_entity_poly.pdbx_seq_one_letter_code
_entity_poly.pdbx_strand_id
1 'polypeptide(L)'
;MKPESTVTLINRLVQEAEQRVQVFTAAAERETFGYAYNDAQASLVLLIARVLDDKKLPFELKGYHVSMRGDLGTDTCEASVKVIVRGAQYHKVSDGSGPVCALDAALRLALHESFPQLVKVNLADYSVRLVGEKAGADSKTIVSIEFSDGKDTWKVAGVSKNLVKASLLALIDGYEYALLPVMSKA
;
A
#
# COMPACT_ATOMS: atom_id res chain seq x y z
N MET A 1 41.85 3.73 -13.39
CA MET A 1 40.82 2.74 -13.01
C MET A 1 41.41 1.35 -13.20
N LYS A 2 41.49 0.51 -12.16
CA LYS A 2 41.82 -0.91 -12.36
C LYS A 2 40.60 -1.62 -12.99
N PRO A 3 40.78 -2.50 -13.98
CA PRO A 3 39.68 -3.25 -14.55
C PRO A 3 39.04 -4.16 -13.49
N GLU A 4 37.71 -4.22 -13.49
CA GLU A 4 36.93 -5.11 -12.64
C GLU A 4 37.32 -6.57 -12.95
N SER A 5 37.50 -7.39 -11.91
CA SER A 5 37.89 -8.79 -12.14
C SER A 5 36.74 -9.58 -12.77
N THR A 6 37.05 -10.56 -13.62
CA THR A 6 36.05 -11.42 -14.25
C THR A 6 35.14 -12.10 -13.21
N VAL A 7 35.68 -12.45 -12.05
CA VAL A 7 34.92 -13.05 -10.92
C VAL A 7 33.94 -12.04 -10.33
N THR A 8 34.36 -10.79 -10.16
CA THR A 8 33.47 -9.71 -9.68
C THR A 8 32.32 -9.46 -10.65
N LEU A 9 32.61 -9.43 -11.96
CA LEU A 9 31.60 -9.27 -13.00
C LEU A 9 30.59 -10.43 -13.00
N ILE A 10 31.07 -11.68 -12.92
CA ILE A 10 30.21 -12.86 -12.86
C ILE A 10 29.31 -12.82 -11.62
N ASN A 11 29.87 -12.53 -10.44
CA ASN A 11 29.08 -12.47 -9.20
C ASN A 11 28.00 -11.39 -9.28
N ARG A 12 28.32 -10.22 -9.85
CA ARG A 12 27.32 -9.16 -10.04
C ARG A 12 26.20 -9.59 -10.98
N LEU A 13 26.55 -10.20 -12.13
CA LEU A 13 25.56 -10.67 -13.11
C LEU A 13 24.67 -11.78 -12.53
N VAL A 14 25.23 -12.70 -11.73
CA VAL A 14 24.45 -13.74 -11.05
C VAL A 14 23.49 -13.11 -10.03
N GLN A 15 23.96 -12.17 -9.21
CA GLN A 15 23.13 -11.48 -8.23
C GLN A 15 21.99 -10.68 -8.88
N GLU A 16 22.27 -9.95 -9.97
CA GLU A 16 21.25 -9.23 -10.74
C GLU A 16 20.20 -10.20 -11.33
N ALA A 17 20.61 -11.39 -11.78
CA ALA A 17 19.70 -12.39 -12.30
C ALA A 17 18.81 -13.00 -11.20
N GLU A 18 19.38 -13.33 -10.04
CA GLU A 18 18.63 -13.84 -8.88
C GLU A 18 17.57 -12.83 -8.41
N GLN A 19 17.95 -11.56 -8.30
CA GLN A 19 17.05 -10.46 -7.94
C GLN A 19 15.88 -10.32 -8.92
N ARG A 20 16.14 -10.39 -10.23
CA ARG A 20 15.09 -10.35 -11.26
C ARG A 20 14.12 -11.52 -11.13
N VAL A 21 14.63 -12.73 -10.89
CA VAL A 21 13.81 -13.92 -10.68
C VAL A 21 12.93 -13.74 -9.44
N GLN A 22 13.48 -13.27 -8.32
CA GLN A 22 12.71 -13.03 -7.09
C GLN A 22 11.57 -12.02 -7.30
N VAL A 23 11.86 -10.89 -7.95
CA VAL A 23 10.84 -9.87 -8.27
C VAL A 23 9.75 -10.47 -9.16
N PHE A 24 10.14 -11.18 -10.22
CA PHE A 24 9.19 -11.79 -11.15
C PHE A 24 8.31 -12.83 -10.47
N THR A 25 8.89 -13.71 -9.65
CA THR A 25 8.14 -14.72 -8.89
C THR A 25 7.16 -14.05 -7.93
N ALA A 26 7.58 -13.04 -7.17
CA ALA A 26 6.71 -12.34 -6.23
C ALA A 26 5.57 -11.59 -6.95
N ALA A 27 5.84 -11.00 -8.12
CA ALA A 27 4.82 -10.34 -8.93
C ALA A 27 3.80 -11.35 -9.47
N ALA A 28 4.28 -12.44 -10.08
CA ALA A 28 3.44 -13.50 -10.63
C ALA A 28 2.54 -14.14 -9.55
N GLU A 29 3.07 -14.38 -8.35
CA GLU A 29 2.28 -14.85 -7.22
C GLU A 29 1.14 -13.88 -6.88
N ARG A 30 1.43 -12.58 -6.76
CA ARG A 30 0.42 -11.55 -6.47
C ARG A 30 -0.62 -11.41 -7.59
N GLU A 31 -0.25 -11.61 -8.86
CA GLU A 31 -1.19 -11.65 -9.97
C GLU A 31 -2.22 -12.80 -9.82
N THR A 32 -1.80 -13.98 -9.32
CA THR A 32 -2.76 -15.06 -9.01
C THR A 32 -3.76 -14.69 -7.90
N PHE A 33 -3.40 -13.71 -7.05
CA PHE A 33 -4.32 -13.17 -6.06
C PHE A 33 -5.28 -12.13 -6.63
N GLY A 34 -5.02 -11.59 -7.82
CA GLY A 34 -5.87 -10.60 -8.50
C GLY A 34 -5.24 -9.21 -8.58
N TYR A 35 -3.96 -9.04 -8.23
CA TYR A 35 -3.28 -7.78 -8.50
C TYR A 35 -3.12 -7.60 -10.02
N ALA A 36 -3.50 -6.43 -10.53
CA ALA A 36 -3.29 -6.05 -11.93
C ALA A 36 -2.31 -4.88 -11.96
N TYR A 37 -1.01 -5.17 -12.13
CA TYR A 37 0.04 -4.15 -12.02
C TYR A 37 0.02 -3.11 -13.16
N ASN A 38 -0.60 -3.42 -14.29
CA ASN A 38 -0.85 -2.46 -15.37
C ASN A 38 -1.71 -1.27 -14.90
N ASP A 39 -2.66 -1.51 -13.98
CA ASP A 39 -3.57 -0.50 -13.43
C ASP A 39 -3.04 0.12 -12.12
N ALA A 40 -2.07 -0.52 -11.46
CA ALA A 40 -1.58 -0.19 -10.11
C ALA A 40 -0.04 -0.20 -10.04
N GLN A 41 0.59 0.64 -10.87
CA GLN A 41 2.05 0.69 -11.04
C GLN A 41 2.80 0.99 -9.73
N ALA A 42 2.24 1.81 -8.83
CA ALA A 42 2.89 2.12 -7.56
C ALA A 42 3.01 0.89 -6.65
N SER A 43 2.01 0.00 -6.66
CA SER A 43 2.08 -1.27 -5.92
C SER A 43 3.16 -2.21 -6.48
N LEU A 44 3.49 -2.12 -7.77
CA LEU A 44 4.61 -2.85 -8.37
C LEU A 44 5.95 -2.26 -7.93
N VAL A 45 6.10 -0.93 -7.99
CA VAL A 45 7.31 -0.23 -7.52
C VAL A 45 7.60 -0.58 -6.05
N LEU A 46 6.57 -0.59 -5.20
CA LEU A 46 6.71 -1.00 -3.80
C LEU A 46 7.11 -2.47 -3.65
N LEU A 47 6.56 -3.36 -4.47
CA LEU A 47 6.95 -4.77 -4.45
C LEU A 47 8.44 -4.92 -4.80
N ILE A 48 8.89 -4.26 -5.86
CA ILE A 48 10.29 -4.27 -6.29
C ILE A 48 11.18 -3.72 -5.16
N ALA A 49 10.82 -2.58 -4.58
CA ALA A 49 11.59 -1.97 -3.49
C ALA A 49 11.68 -2.89 -2.26
N ARG A 50 10.61 -3.61 -1.92
CA ARG A 50 10.58 -4.57 -0.80
C ARG A 50 11.46 -5.79 -1.08
N VAL A 51 11.49 -6.30 -2.31
CA VAL A 51 12.30 -7.47 -2.70
C VAL A 51 13.78 -7.12 -2.81
N LEU A 52 14.13 -5.96 -3.38
CA LEU A 52 15.51 -5.63 -3.73
C LEU A 52 16.30 -4.96 -2.60
N ASP A 53 15.68 -4.04 -1.85
CA ASP A 53 16.43 -3.17 -0.93
C ASP A 53 16.26 -3.53 0.56
N ASP A 54 15.48 -4.56 0.90
CA ASP A 54 15.04 -4.87 2.28
C ASP A 54 14.64 -3.59 3.05
N LYS A 55 14.06 -2.61 2.32
CA LYS A 55 13.78 -1.29 2.85
C LYS A 55 12.74 -1.45 3.94
N LYS A 56 13.16 -1.24 5.18
CA LYS A 56 12.24 -1.11 6.32
C LYS A 56 11.18 -0.08 5.94
N LEU A 57 9.93 -0.52 6.00
CA LEU A 57 8.77 0.31 5.75
C LEU A 57 8.89 1.58 6.62
N PRO A 58 8.55 2.76 6.09
CA PRO A 58 8.67 4.01 6.82
C PRO A 58 7.83 4.00 8.11
N PHE A 59 6.80 3.16 8.14
CA PHE A 59 5.96 2.88 9.29
C PHE A 59 5.45 1.43 9.22
N GLU A 60 4.96 0.91 10.35
CA GLU A 60 4.35 -0.41 10.42
C GLU A 60 2.98 -0.34 11.08
N LEU A 61 1.94 -0.80 10.40
CA LEU A 61 0.62 -0.93 10.99
C LEU A 61 0.55 -2.18 11.90
N LYS A 62 0.36 -1.98 13.20
CA LYS A 62 0.23 -3.05 14.20
C LYS A 62 -1.21 -3.52 14.41
N GLY A 63 -2.19 -2.67 14.12
CA GLY A 63 -3.58 -3.02 14.25
C GLY A 63 -4.50 -1.90 13.80
N TYR A 64 -5.73 -2.27 13.48
CA TYR A 64 -6.79 -1.34 13.13
C TYR A 64 -8.12 -1.86 13.66
N HIS A 65 -9.04 -0.95 13.93
CA HIS A 65 -10.43 -1.25 14.23
C HIS A 65 -11.30 -0.27 13.46
N VAL A 66 -12.41 -0.78 12.92
CA VAL A 66 -13.40 0.05 12.22
C VAL A 66 -14.76 -0.33 12.76
N SER A 67 -15.51 0.69 13.17
CA SER A 67 -16.88 0.56 13.61
C SER A 67 -17.77 1.43 12.74
N MET A 68 -18.90 0.88 12.32
CA MET A 68 -19.96 1.63 11.66
C MET A 68 -21.24 1.33 12.40
N ARG A 69 -21.93 2.38 12.83
CA ARG A 69 -23.21 2.31 13.51
C ARG A 69 -24.15 3.28 12.83
N GLY A 70 -25.31 2.81 12.44
CA GLY A 70 -26.31 3.67 11.84
C GLY A 70 -27.71 3.16 12.08
N ASP A 71 -28.66 4.04 11.84
CA ASP A 71 -30.08 3.77 11.73
C ASP A 71 -30.58 4.24 10.35
N LEU A 72 -31.90 4.27 10.14
CA LEU A 72 -32.50 4.67 8.86
C LEU A 72 -32.19 6.12 8.44
N GLY A 73 -31.66 6.97 9.34
CA GLY A 73 -31.42 8.39 9.07
C GLY A 73 -29.98 8.85 9.25
N THR A 74 -29.15 8.11 9.99
CA THR A 74 -27.77 8.50 10.27
C THR A 74 -26.82 7.32 10.21
N ASP A 75 -25.68 7.51 9.56
CA ASP A 75 -24.54 6.61 9.63
C ASP A 75 -23.39 7.32 10.34
N THR A 76 -22.85 6.68 11.37
CA THR A 76 -21.62 7.10 12.05
C THR A 76 -20.56 6.06 11.81
N CYS A 77 -19.38 6.48 11.34
CA CYS A 77 -18.26 5.59 11.13
C CYS A 77 -17.01 6.14 11.80
N GLU A 78 -16.39 5.29 12.61
CA GLU A 78 -15.17 5.57 13.35
C GLU A 78 -14.13 4.51 13.01
N ALA A 79 -12.87 4.91 12.88
CA ALA A 79 -11.76 3.99 12.77
C ALA A 79 -10.62 4.38 13.72
N SER A 80 -9.93 3.38 14.24
CA SER A 80 -8.69 3.54 14.99
C SER A 80 -7.56 2.73 14.36
N VAL A 81 -6.34 3.26 14.45
CA VAL A 81 -5.13 2.61 13.95
C VAL A 81 -4.02 2.69 14.98
N LYS A 82 -3.23 1.61 15.07
CA LYS A 82 -1.99 1.53 15.84
C LYS A 82 -0.84 1.38 14.88
N VAL A 83 0.04 2.37 14.81
CA VAL A 83 1.16 2.42 13.90
C VAL A 83 2.46 2.60 14.68
N ILE A 84 3.52 1.93 14.28
CA ILE A 84 4.88 2.21 14.75
C ILE A 84 5.62 3.01 13.69
N VAL A 85 6.16 4.17 14.06
CA VAL A 85 7.02 4.99 13.22
C VAL A 85 8.33 5.24 13.95
N ARG A 86 9.46 4.82 13.37
CA ARG A 86 10.80 5.00 13.97
C ARG A 86 10.90 4.54 15.44
N GLY A 87 10.18 3.47 15.80
CA GLY A 87 10.15 2.90 17.15
C GLY A 87 9.16 3.56 18.12
N ALA A 88 8.53 4.67 17.74
CA ALA A 88 7.45 5.29 18.52
C ALA A 88 6.09 4.72 18.08
N GLN A 89 5.21 4.45 19.05
CA GLN A 89 3.87 3.95 18.80
C GLN A 89 2.86 5.11 18.79
N TYR A 90 2.04 5.15 17.74
CA TYR A 90 0.93 6.08 17.58
C TYR A 90 -0.38 5.32 17.57
N HIS A 91 -1.32 5.73 18.41
CA HIS A 91 -2.68 5.22 18.41
C HIS A 91 -3.62 6.41 18.15
N LYS A 92 -4.24 6.44 16.97
CA LYS A 92 -5.11 7.55 16.56
C LYS A 92 -6.48 7.02 16.16
N VAL A 93 -7.48 7.85 16.38
CA VAL A 93 -8.89 7.58 16.07
C VAL A 93 -9.42 8.74 15.23
N SER A 94 -10.27 8.44 14.26
CA SER A 94 -10.97 9.44 13.46
C SER A 94 -12.34 8.95 13.05
N ASP A 95 -13.27 9.89 12.95
CA ASP A 95 -14.54 9.69 12.27
C ASP A 95 -14.39 9.88 10.76
N GLY A 96 -15.37 9.40 10.00
CA GLY A 96 -15.49 9.64 8.57
C GLY A 96 -16.89 9.33 8.05
N SER A 97 -17.16 9.72 6.81
CA SER A 97 -18.44 9.43 6.13
C SER A 97 -18.64 7.94 5.80
N GLY A 98 -17.62 7.13 6.02
CA GLY A 98 -17.63 5.68 5.83
C GLY A 98 -16.31 5.05 6.27
N PRO A 99 -16.21 3.71 6.25
CA PRO A 99 -15.08 2.97 6.83
C PRO A 99 -13.73 3.32 6.22
N VAL A 100 -13.69 3.52 4.90
CA VAL A 100 -12.46 3.88 4.19
C VAL A 100 -12.03 5.31 4.52
N CYS A 101 -12.97 6.25 4.58
CA CYS A 101 -12.68 7.65 4.94
C CYS A 101 -12.19 7.78 6.39
N ALA A 102 -12.82 7.06 7.32
CA ALA A 102 -12.39 7.04 8.72
C ALA A 102 -11.00 6.42 8.87
N LEU A 103 -10.72 5.29 8.20
CA LEU A 103 -9.40 4.64 8.19
C LEU A 103 -8.32 5.56 7.62
N ASP A 104 -8.60 6.18 6.48
CA ASP A 104 -7.71 7.13 5.83
C ASP A 104 -7.33 8.28 6.77
N ALA A 105 -8.33 8.91 7.38
CA ALA A 105 -8.12 10.02 8.31
C ALA A 105 -7.33 9.57 9.54
N ALA A 106 -7.65 8.42 10.13
CA ALA A 106 -6.91 7.87 11.28
C ALA A 106 -5.44 7.55 10.93
N LEU A 107 -5.18 6.98 9.75
CA LEU A 107 -3.82 6.75 9.25
C LEU A 107 -3.07 8.07 9.04
N ARG A 108 -3.67 9.05 8.36
CA ARG A 108 -3.05 10.36 8.18
C ARG A 108 -2.70 11.02 9.50
N LEU A 109 -3.60 11.00 10.48
CA LEU A 109 -3.34 11.52 11.83
C LEU A 109 -2.18 10.78 12.53
N ALA A 110 -2.07 9.46 12.36
CA ALA A 110 -1.00 8.68 12.96
C ALA A 110 0.36 8.95 12.31
N LEU A 111 0.38 9.21 11.00
CA LEU A 111 1.60 9.44 10.24
C LEU A 111 2.04 10.91 10.23
N HIS A 112 1.10 11.86 10.41
CA HIS A 112 1.32 13.30 10.28
C HIS A 112 2.49 13.81 11.12
N GLU A 113 2.61 13.37 12.37
CA GLU A 113 3.65 13.84 13.29
C GLU A 113 5.06 13.49 12.79
N SER A 114 5.22 12.35 12.11
CA SER A 114 6.51 11.91 11.56
C SER A 114 6.72 12.30 10.10
N PHE A 115 5.62 12.50 9.36
CA PHE A 115 5.62 12.78 7.92
C PHE A 115 4.64 13.91 7.55
N PRO A 116 4.94 15.18 7.90
CA PRO A 116 4.06 16.31 7.62
C PRO A 116 3.76 16.52 6.13
N GLN A 117 4.62 16.02 5.23
CA GLN A 117 4.40 16.08 3.79
C GLN A 117 3.12 15.33 3.34
N LEU A 118 2.65 14.35 4.12
CA LEU A 118 1.44 13.60 3.80
C LEU A 118 0.15 14.43 3.92
N VAL A 119 0.20 15.63 4.50
CA VAL A 119 -0.95 16.56 4.53
C VAL A 119 -1.46 16.89 3.12
N LYS A 120 -0.57 16.91 2.13
CA LYS A 120 -0.91 17.22 0.74
C LYS A 120 -1.48 16.02 -0.01
N VAL A 121 -1.35 14.82 0.55
CA VAL A 121 -1.78 13.58 -0.08
C VAL A 121 -3.28 13.39 0.15
N ASN A 122 -4.03 13.19 -0.92
CA ASN A 122 -5.46 12.92 -0.90
C ASN A 122 -5.81 11.72 -1.78
N LEU A 123 -7.00 11.16 -1.56
CA LEU A 123 -7.59 10.12 -2.40
C LEU A 123 -8.34 10.81 -3.54
N ALA A 124 -7.87 10.60 -4.77
CA ALA A 124 -8.42 11.18 -5.98
C ALA A 124 -9.50 10.28 -6.62
N ASP A 125 -9.33 8.96 -6.56
CA ASP A 125 -10.29 7.99 -7.07
C ASP A 125 -10.27 6.70 -6.22
N TYR A 126 -11.41 6.01 -6.18
CA TYR A 126 -11.61 4.78 -5.43
C TYR A 126 -12.53 3.84 -6.20
N SER A 127 -12.05 2.64 -6.53
CA SER A 127 -12.85 1.63 -7.23
C SER A 127 -12.68 0.23 -6.61
N VAL A 128 -13.74 -0.55 -6.71
CA VAL A 128 -13.81 -1.91 -6.17
C VAL A 128 -14.21 -2.87 -7.30
N ARG A 129 -13.47 -3.96 -7.44
CA ARG A 129 -13.79 -5.06 -8.35
C ARG A 129 -13.80 -6.38 -7.58
N LEU A 130 -14.74 -7.25 -7.92
CA LEU A 130 -14.82 -8.61 -7.38
C LEU A 130 -14.28 -9.60 -8.41
N VAL A 131 -13.47 -10.56 -7.97
CA VAL A 131 -12.91 -11.62 -8.83
C VAL A 131 -13.23 -12.99 -8.24
N GLY A 132 -13.84 -13.85 -9.07
CA GLY A 132 -14.20 -15.23 -8.75
C GLY A 132 -15.37 -15.76 -9.60
N GLU A 133 -15.34 -17.04 -9.96
CA GLU A 133 -16.35 -17.69 -10.84
C GLU A 133 -17.69 -17.96 -10.14
N LYS A 134 -17.72 -17.98 -8.81
CA LYS A 134 -18.94 -18.19 -8.03
C LYS A 134 -19.19 -16.95 -7.16
N ALA A 135 -20.27 -16.23 -7.47
CA ALA A 135 -20.79 -15.18 -6.60
C ALA A 135 -21.07 -15.76 -5.21
N GLY A 136 -20.35 -15.28 -4.18
CA GLY A 136 -20.44 -15.80 -2.81
C GLY A 136 -19.33 -15.29 -1.90
N ALA A 137 -19.34 -15.75 -0.64
CA ALA A 137 -18.43 -15.33 0.44
C ALA A 137 -16.93 -15.65 0.21
N ASP A 138 -16.60 -16.38 -0.86
CA ASP A 138 -15.23 -16.69 -1.27
C ASP A 138 -14.69 -15.82 -2.41
N SER A 139 -15.48 -14.84 -2.87
CA SER A 139 -15.01 -13.86 -3.86
C SER A 139 -13.89 -12.99 -3.29
N LYS A 140 -12.83 -12.78 -4.09
CA LYS A 140 -11.75 -11.86 -3.73
C LYS A 140 -12.19 -10.43 -4.08
N THR A 141 -12.01 -9.52 -3.14
CA THR A 141 -12.21 -8.09 -3.35
C THR A 141 -10.88 -7.44 -3.71
N ILE A 142 -10.85 -6.73 -4.83
CA ILE A 142 -9.74 -5.91 -5.28
C ILE A 142 -10.17 -4.46 -5.16
N VAL A 143 -9.44 -3.68 -4.38
CA VAL A 143 -9.63 -2.25 -4.23
C VAL A 143 -8.50 -1.55 -4.94
N SER A 144 -8.82 -0.57 -5.79
CA SER A 144 -7.83 0.32 -6.40
C SER A 144 -8.09 1.74 -5.87
N ILE A 145 -7.01 2.40 -5.45
CA ILE A 145 -7.05 3.78 -4.97
C ILE A 145 -6.06 4.59 -5.79
N GLU A 146 -6.53 5.69 -6.36
CA GLU A 146 -5.67 6.73 -6.91
C GLU A 146 -5.43 7.80 -5.86
N PHE A 147 -4.17 8.11 -5.63
CA PHE A 147 -3.74 9.19 -4.75
C PHE A 147 -3.17 10.34 -5.55
N SER A 148 -3.21 11.55 -4.98
CA SER A 148 -2.47 12.70 -5.49
C SER A 148 -1.87 13.52 -4.36
N ASP A 149 -0.71 14.14 -4.60
CA ASP A 149 -0.11 15.15 -3.72
C ASP A 149 -0.29 16.60 -4.27
N GLY A 150 -1.13 16.74 -5.30
CA GLY A 150 -1.36 17.99 -6.04
C GLY A 150 -0.36 18.25 -7.18
N LYS A 151 0.68 17.42 -7.33
CA LYS A 151 1.62 17.47 -8.47
C LYS A 151 1.57 16.21 -9.31
N ASP A 152 1.69 15.06 -8.65
CA ASP A 152 1.69 13.75 -9.27
C ASP A 152 0.45 12.97 -8.82
N THR A 153 0.09 11.93 -9.59
CA THR A 153 -0.89 10.93 -9.18
C THR A 153 -0.30 9.54 -9.25
N TRP A 154 -0.76 8.64 -8.39
CA TRP A 154 -0.33 7.25 -8.40
C TRP A 154 -1.46 6.31 -7.99
N LYS A 155 -1.48 5.14 -8.62
CA LYS A 155 -2.48 4.10 -8.38
C LYS A 155 -1.89 2.91 -7.66
N VAL A 156 -2.57 2.50 -6.61
CA VAL A 156 -2.23 1.33 -5.79
C VAL A 156 -3.42 0.39 -5.73
N ALA A 157 -3.14 -0.88 -5.50
CA ALA A 157 -4.15 -1.91 -5.34
C ALA A 157 -3.97 -2.66 -4.03
N GLY A 158 -5.10 -3.03 -3.42
CA GLY A 158 -5.17 -3.88 -2.24
C GLY A 158 -6.13 -5.03 -2.49
N VAL A 159 -5.74 -6.24 -2.10
CA VAL A 159 -6.53 -7.44 -2.36
C VAL A 159 -6.79 -8.20 -1.08
N SER A 160 -8.06 -8.51 -0.83
CA SER A 160 -8.49 -9.30 0.31
C SER A 160 -9.88 -9.90 0.10
N LYS A 161 -10.25 -10.93 0.85
CA LYS A 161 -11.66 -11.36 0.94
C LYS A 161 -12.55 -10.35 1.66
N ASN A 162 -11.97 -9.39 2.38
CA ASN A 162 -12.68 -8.37 3.13
C ASN A 162 -12.41 -6.98 2.52
N LEU A 163 -13.49 -6.26 2.16
CA LEU A 163 -13.41 -4.93 1.54
C LEU A 163 -12.62 -3.92 2.38
N VAL A 164 -12.85 -3.87 3.69
CA VAL A 164 -12.15 -2.95 4.60
C VAL A 164 -10.67 -3.27 4.65
N LYS A 165 -10.31 -4.56 4.71
CA LYS A 165 -8.90 -4.99 4.70
C LYS A 165 -8.22 -4.73 3.35
N ALA A 166 -8.91 -4.96 2.24
CA ALA A 166 -8.39 -4.63 0.90
C ALA A 166 -8.14 -3.12 0.77
N SER A 167 -9.08 -2.31 1.24
CA SER A 167 -8.95 -0.83 1.26
C SER A 167 -7.77 -0.39 2.12
N LEU A 168 -7.61 -0.98 3.31
CA LEU A 168 -6.50 -0.67 4.20
C LEU A 168 -5.14 -1.01 3.59
N LEU A 169 -5.02 -2.15 2.91
CA LEU A 169 -3.79 -2.53 2.21
C LEU A 169 -3.45 -1.52 1.10
N ALA A 170 -4.45 -1.10 0.33
CA ALA A 170 -4.27 -0.06 -0.69
C ALA A 170 -3.89 1.29 -0.06
N LEU A 171 -4.50 1.69 1.06
CA LEU A 171 -4.16 2.90 1.80
C LEU A 171 -2.69 2.88 2.26
N ILE A 172 -2.24 1.77 2.85
CA ILE A 172 -0.84 1.60 3.27
C ILE A 172 0.10 1.75 2.07
N ASP A 173 -0.13 1.00 0.99
CA ASP A 173 0.68 1.10 -0.23
C ASP A 173 0.70 2.55 -0.75
N GLY A 174 -0.45 3.24 -0.76
CA GLY A 174 -0.55 4.63 -1.22
C GLY A 174 0.31 5.59 -0.41
N TYR A 175 0.27 5.50 0.91
CA TYR A 175 1.09 6.32 1.80
C TYR A 175 2.57 5.94 1.76
N GLU A 176 2.90 4.66 1.65
CA GLU A 176 4.28 4.23 1.49
C GLU A 176 4.89 4.74 0.18
N TYR A 177 4.14 4.66 -0.92
CA TYR A 177 4.59 5.21 -2.20
C TYR A 177 4.81 6.72 -2.11
N ALA A 178 3.93 7.46 -1.42
CA ALA A 178 4.11 8.89 -1.19
C ALA A 178 5.45 9.19 -0.49
N LEU A 179 5.86 8.33 0.45
CA LEU A 179 7.09 8.44 1.24
C LEU A 179 8.34 7.88 0.55
N LEU A 180 8.22 7.20 -0.58
CA LEU A 180 9.38 6.71 -1.31
C LEU A 180 10.26 7.89 -1.79
N PRO A 181 11.60 7.75 -1.73
CA PRO A 181 12.50 8.73 -2.32
C PRO A 181 12.22 8.91 -3.81
N VAL A 182 12.37 10.14 -4.33
CA VAL A 182 12.09 10.49 -5.73
C VAL A 182 12.88 9.62 -6.71
N MET A 183 14.13 9.25 -6.38
CA MET A 183 14.97 8.37 -7.21
C MET A 183 14.44 6.93 -7.32
N SER A 184 13.49 6.54 -6.47
CA SER A 184 12.89 5.20 -6.46
C SER A 184 11.51 5.14 -7.13
N LYS A 185 11.00 6.25 -7.69
CA LYS A 185 9.68 6.34 -8.34
C LYS A 185 9.70 6.22 -9.87
N ALA A 186 10.84 5.82 -10.45
CA ALA A 186 11.07 5.79 -11.90
C ALA A 186 10.38 4.61 -12.61
#